data_AF-A0A6M1ZJ20-F1
#
_entry.id   AF-A0A6M1ZJ20-F1
#
_cell.length_a   1.000
_cell.length_b   1.000
_cell.length_c   1.000
_cell.angle_alpha   90.00
_cell.angle_beta   90.00
_cell.angle_gamma   90.00
#
_symmetry.space_group_name_H-M   'P 1'
#
loop_
_entity.id
_entity.type
_entity.pdbx_description
1 polymer ?
#
loop_
_entity_poly.entity_id
_entity_poly.type
_entity_poly.pdbx_seq_one_letter_code
_entity_poly.pdbx_strand_id
1 'polypeptide(L)'
;MMKLNPPKLNGTTEIVSQRAENSKTFNLDYGKRALEVHIGAIHYKNDYTPDEPWKDIDLTWKDNKITKAPYELTLEDNKITIKNKKSDEISTIELLEIGGESLVLASGMVSFKNVALDTDIEIVVENSRVRFVRILKSDKSPKEAKFKITGNFRVQASDVDGNIPIESSLVDGILTETLKPDRPVKYPVRIDPTWQVGGDEGSTDDCTRNTVTTDFFSTTYSALYLGYSSPSYPSRGSAARFLNVAIPTGSTIV
;
A
#
# COMPACT_ATOMS: atom_id res chain seq x y z
N MET A 1 -15.85 32.34 -26.79
CA MET A 1 -14.96 31.37 -26.11
C MET A 1 -15.01 30.05 -26.86
N MET A 2 -13.93 29.70 -27.54
CA MET A 2 -13.82 28.43 -28.27
C MET A 2 -13.51 27.34 -27.23
N LYS A 3 -14.43 26.39 -27.01
CA LYS A 3 -14.13 25.19 -26.22
C LYS A 3 -13.19 24.32 -27.05
N LEU A 4 -11.90 24.36 -26.71
CA LEU A 4 -10.93 23.38 -27.21
C LEU A 4 -11.29 22.04 -26.58
N ASN A 5 -11.91 21.15 -27.36
CA ASN A 5 -11.97 19.75 -26.98
C ASN A 5 -10.53 19.22 -27.04
N PRO A 6 -9.95 18.74 -25.93
CA PRO A 6 -8.63 18.13 -25.99
C PRO A 6 -8.67 16.97 -26.99
N PRO A 7 -7.68 16.83 -27.87
CA PRO A 7 -7.65 15.76 -28.84
C PRO A 7 -7.72 14.42 -28.10
N LYS A 8 -8.63 13.53 -28.52
CA LYS A 8 -8.60 12.11 -28.14
C LYS A 8 -7.24 11.57 -28.56
N LEU A 9 -6.39 11.24 -27.58
CA LEU A 9 -5.11 10.59 -27.79
C LEU A 9 -5.36 9.17 -28.28
N ASN A 10 -5.48 9.00 -29.60
CA ASN A 10 -5.44 7.69 -30.26
C ASN A 10 -3.96 7.31 -30.39
N GLY A 11 -3.40 6.48 -29.49
CA GLY A 11 -2.01 6.01 -29.63
C GLY A 11 -1.21 5.76 -28.36
N THR A 12 -1.81 5.88 -27.17
CA THR A 12 -1.07 5.69 -25.90
C THR A 12 -0.50 4.28 -25.79
N THR A 13 0.82 4.13 -26.00
CA THR A 13 1.53 2.85 -25.87
C THR A 13 2.52 2.93 -24.72
N GLU A 14 2.45 1.98 -23.78
CA GLU A 14 3.38 1.92 -22.66
C GLU A 14 4.80 1.57 -23.14
N ILE A 15 5.81 2.22 -22.55
CA ILE A 15 7.22 1.95 -22.77
C ILE A 15 7.70 1.07 -21.61
N VAL A 16 7.55 -0.25 -21.75
CA VAL A 16 7.84 -1.23 -20.68
C VAL A 16 9.27 -1.12 -20.14
N SER A 17 10.25 -0.80 -20.99
CA SER A 17 11.66 -0.60 -20.59
C SER A 17 11.90 0.63 -19.69
N GLN A 18 10.88 1.49 -19.52
CA GLN A 18 10.90 2.66 -18.66
C GLN A 18 9.96 2.55 -17.45
N ARG A 19 9.48 1.35 -17.13
CA ARG A 19 8.80 1.09 -15.86
C ARG A 19 9.72 1.37 -14.68
N ALA A 20 9.14 1.82 -13.58
CA ALA A 20 9.75 1.87 -12.25
C ALA A 20 8.78 1.26 -11.23
N GLU A 21 9.16 1.15 -9.95
CA GLU A 21 8.34 0.47 -8.93
C GLU A 21 6.90 1.01 -8.87
N ASN A 22 6.74 2.33 -9.00
CA ASN A 22 5.49 3.06 -8.83
C ASN A 22 5.09 3.93 -10.04
N SER A 23 5.69 3.73 -11.22
CA SER A 23 5.34 4.54 -12.40
C SER A 23 5.36 3.80 -13.73
N LYS A 24 4.55 4.33 -14.66
CA LYS A 24 4.45 3.92 -16.08
C LYS A 24 4.77 5.11 -16.97
N THR A 25 5.56 4.87 -18.00
CA THR A 25 5.83 5.88 -19.04
C THR A 25 5.15 5.47 -20.34
N PHE A 26 4.48 6.41 -20.99
CA PHE A 26 3.76 6.17 -22.23
C PHE A 26 4.28 7.06 -23.36
N ASN A 27 4.26 6.53 -24.59
CA ASN A 27 4.43 7.30 -25.80
C ASN A 27 3.10 7.93 -26.21
N LEU A 28 3.09 9.24 -26.46
CA LEU A 28 1.93 10.00 -26.95
C LEU A 28 2.10 10.46 -28.41
N ASP A 29 3.05 9.84 -29.13
CA ASP A 29 3.51 10.21 -30.47
C ASP A 29 4.18 11.60 -30.57
N TYR A 30 4.79 11.88 -31.72
CA TYR A 30 5.49 13.15 -32.02
C TYR A 30 6.55 13.54 -30.97
N GLY A 31 7.22 12.53 -30.39
CA GLY A 31 8.23 12.73 -29.34
C GLY A 31 7.65 13.12 -27.96
N LYS A 32 6.32 13.13 -27.80
CA LYS A 32 5.66 13.42 -26.52
C LYS A 32 5.56 12.17 -25.64
N ARG A 33 5.66 12.37 -24.33
CA ARG A 33 5.55 11.32 -23.31
C ARG A 33 4.51 11.70 -22.26
N ALA A 34 3.88 10.68 -21.67
CA ALA A 34 3.15 10.81 -20.40
C ALA A 34 3.84 9.97 -19.34
N LEU A 35 3.79 10.42 -18.10
CA LEU A 35 4.21 9.70 -16.91
C LEU A 35 2.99 9.54 -16.00
N GLU A 36 2.69 8.31 -15.63
CA GLU A 36 1.70 8.00 -14.60
C GLU A 36 2.44 7.55 -13.34
N VAL A 37 2.15 8.18 -12.21
CA VAL A 37 2.79 7.91 -10.92
C VAL A 37 1.73 7.48 -9.92
N HIS A 38 2.02 6.44 -9.15
CA HIS A 38 1.11 5.88 -8.17
C HIS A 38 1.64 6.01 -6.75
N ILE A 39 0.72 6.12 -5.80
CA ILE A 39 1.03 5.96 -4.38
C ILE A 39 1.16 4.46 -4.11
N GLY A 40 2.40 3.99 -3.95
CA GLY A 40 2.72 2.58 -3.74
C GLY A 40 3.18 1.86 -5.01
N ALA A 41 3.59 0.61 -4.85
CA ALA A 41 4.09 -0.21 -5.94
C ALA A 41 2.96 -0.56 -6.93
N ILE A 42 3.29 -0.55 -8.21
CA ILE A 42 2.46 -1.10 -9.30
C ILE A 42 3.24 -2.09 -10.18
N HIS A 43 4.56 -2.14 -9.99
CA HIS A 43 5.44 -3.16 -10.55
C HIS A 43 6.30 -3.78 -9.47
N TYR A 44 6.92 -4.91 -9.79
CA TYR A 44 7.87 -5.59 -8.92
C TYR A 44 9.03 -6.20 -9.71
N LYS A 45 10.07 -6.60 -8.98
CA LYS A 45 11.20 -7.42 -9.43
C LYS A 45 11.26 -8.70 -8.59
N ASN A 46 11.74 -9.80 -9.14
CA ASN A 46 11.93 -11.04 -8.38
C ASN A 46 13.11 -10.94 -7.41
N ASP A 47 14.24 -10.39 -7.86
CA ASP A 47 15.48 -10.31 -7.08
C ASP A 47 15.96 -8.86 -6.87
N TYR A 48 15.23 -7.89 -7.44
CA TYR A 48 15.55 -6.48 -7.35
C TYR A 48 16.96 -6.11 -7.86
N THR A 49 17.57 -6.95 -8.69
CA THR A 49 18.83 -6.63 -9.36
C THR A 49 18.65 -5.49 -10.37
N PRO A 50 19.68 -4.67 -10.64
CA PRO A 50 19.56 -3.54 -11.57
C PRO A 50 19.07 -3.92 -12.96
N ASP A 51 19.52 -5.07 -13.48
CA ASP A 51 19.26 -5.53 -14.84
C ASP A 51 17.91 -6.25 -15.01
N GLU A 52 17.26 -6.67 -13.91
CA GLU A 52 15.96 -7.32 -14.01
C GLU A 52 14.89 -6.33 -14.50
N PRO A 53 14.08 -6.66 -15.52
CA PRO A 53 12.98 -5.82 -15.94
C PRO A 53 11.83 -5.83 -14.93
N TRP A 54 11.16 -4.68 -14.78
CA TRP A 54 9.96 -4.54 -13.97
C TRP A 54 8.77 -5.31 -14.55
N LYS A 55 8.04 -6.02 -13.69
CA LYS A 55 6.90 -6.87 -14.03
C LYS A 55 5.62 -6.33 -13.41
N ASP A 56 4.48 -6.55 -14.06
CA ASP A 56 3.17 -6.20 -13.51
C ASP A 56 2.84 -7.07 -12.28
N ILE A 57 2.28 -6.46 -11.25
CA ILE A 57 1.85 -7.15 -10.04
C ILE A 57 0.61 -8.01 -10.32
N ASP A 58 0.59 -9.23 -9.80
CA ASP A 58 -0.52 -10.17 -9.84
C ASP A 58 -0.71 -10.78 -8.45
N LEU A 59 -1.79 -10.37 -7.77
CA LEU A 59 -2.11 -10.75 -6.39
C LEU A 59 -2.98 -12.02 -6.32
N THR A 60 -3.10 -12.77 -7.41
CA THR A 60 -3.88 -14.00 -7.43
C THR A 60 -3.20 -15.07 -6.59
N TRP A 61 -3.93 -15.62 -5.63
CA TRP A 61 -3.47 -16.76 -4.83
C TRP A 61 -3.31 -18.01 -5.70
N LYS A 62 -2.16 -18.69 -5.57
CA LYS A 62 -1.88 -19.99 -6.17
C LYS A 62 -1.25 -20.87 -5.10
N ASP A 63 -1.88 -22.01 -4.79
CA ASP A 63 -1.39 -22.96 -3.78
C ASP A 63 -1.05 -22.27 -2.44
N ASN A 64 -1.96 -21.43 -1.95
CA ASN A 64 -1.80 -20.61 -0.74
C ASN A 64 -0.61 -19.64 -0.77
N LYS A 65 -0.18 -19.21 -1.96
CA LYS A 65 0.92 -18.26 -2.15
C LYS A 65 0.59 -17.13 -3.12
N ILE A 66 1.24 -15.99 -2.89
CA ILE A 66 1.37 -14.91 -3.87
C ILE A 66 2.86 -14.68 -4.09
N THR A 67 3.31 -14.82 -5.33
CA THR A 67 4.73 -14.68 -5.70
C THR A 67 4.97 -13.60 -6.75
N LYS A 68 3.92 -12.97 -7.28
CA LYS A 68 4.02 -11.93 -8.32
C LYS A 68 3.72 -10.54 -7.75
N ALA A 69 4.37 -10.21 -6.65
CA ALA A 69 4.28 -8.93 -5.98
C ALA A 69 5.68 -8.50 -5.48
N PRO A 70 5.84 -7.27 -4.95
CA PRO A 70 7.05 -6.80 -4.25
C PRO A 70 7.44 -7.65 -3.04
N TYR A 71 6.55 -8.56 -2.63
CA TYR A 71 6.74 -9.50 -1.56
C TYR A 71 6.32 -10.91 -2.02
N GLU A 72 6.76 -11.92 -1.29
CA GLU A 72 6.19 -13.27 -1.34
C GLU A 72 5.30 -13.46 -0.13
N LEU A 73 4.07 -13.91 -0.38
CA LEU A 73 3.10 -14.22 0.66
C LEU A 73 2.87 -15.71 0.69
N THR A 74 2.89 -16.31 1.88
CA THR A 74 2.50 -17.69 2.10
C THR A 74 1.50 -17.75 3.25
N LEU A 75 0.41 -18.49 3.06
CA LEU A 75 -0.61 -18.77 4.07
C LEU A 75 -0.51 -20.24 4.50
N GLU A 76 -0.24 -20.46 5.78
CA GLU A 76 -0.16 -21.77 6.43
C GLU A 76 -1.12 -21.74 7.63
N ASP A 77 -2.29 -22.36 7.48
CA ASP A 77 -3.34 -22.38 8.50
C ASP A 77 -3.78 -20.96 8.93
N ASN A 78 -3.47 -20.58 10.18
CA ASN A 78 -3.72 -19.27 10.78
C ASN A 78 -2.51 -18.32 10.71
N LYS A 79 -1.42 -18.73 10.05
CA LYS A 79 -0.17 -17.99 9.95
C LYS A 79 0.07 -17.50 8.54
N ILE A 80 0.44 -16.23 8.44
CA ILE A 80 0.95 -15.62 7.22
C ILE A 80 2.44 -15.40 7.38
N THR A 81 3.19 -15.75 6.34
CA THR A 81 4.60 -15.38 6.19
C THR A 81 4.74 -14.46 4.98
N ILE A 82 5.41 -13.32 5.20
CA ILE A 82 5.64 -12.28 4.22
C ILE A 82 7.15 -12.12 4.06
N LYS A 83 7.68 -12.38 2.87
CA LYS A 83 9.08 -12.09 2.54
C LYS A 83 9.14 -10.86 1.65
N ASN A 84 9.78 -9.79 2.11
CA ASN A 84 10.08 -8.62 1.28
C ASN A 84 11.17 -9.00 0.27
N LYS A 85 10.91 -8.92 -1.03
CA LYS A 85 11.88 -9.33 -2.06
C LYS A 85 13.04 -8.34 -2.23
N LYS A 86 12.85 -7.09 -1.81
CA LYS A 86 13.88 -6.04 -1.92
C LYS A 86 14.87 -6.09 -0.77
N SER A 87 14.40 -6.36 0.45
CA SER A 87 15.24 -6.39 1.66
C SER A 87 15.57 -7.80 2.17
N ASP A 88 14.96 -8.84 1.60
CA ASP A 88 14.95 -10.22 2.11
C ASP A 88 14.38 -10.38 3.54
N GLU A 89 13.80 -9.32 4.12
CA GLU A 89 13.18 -9.38 5.45
C GLU A 89 11.97 -10.31 5.46
N ILE A 90 11.86 -11.12 6.51
CA ILE A 90 10.73 -12.02 6.74
C ILE A 90 9.90 -11.51 7.93
N SER A 91 8.65 -11.18 7.65
CA SER A 91 7.64 -10.86 8.64
C SER A 91 6.61 -11.98 8.75
N THR A 92 6.06 -12.19 9.94
CA THR A 92 5.02 -13.19 10.18
C THR A 92 3.90 -12.61 11.02
N ILE A 93 2.68 -13.09 10.80
CA ILE A 93 1.54 -12.85 11.68
C ILE A 93 0.72 -14.13 11.81
N GLU A 94 0.49 -14.55 13.05
CA GLU A 94 -0.25 -15.76 13.40
C GLU A 94 -1.32 -15.42 14.43
N LEU A 95 -2.58 -15.69 14.12
CA LEU A 95 -3.69 -15.48 15.06
C LEU A 95 -3.64 -16.53 16.19
N LEU A 96 -3.48 -16.09 17.43
CA LEU A 96 -3.46 -16.98 18.59
C LEU A 96 -4.84 -17.14 19.22
N GLU A 97 -5.48 -16.00 19.52
CA GLU A 97 -6.69 -15.95 20.34
C GLU A 97 -7.64 -14.83 19.87
N ILE A 98 -8.94 -15.06 20.01
CA ILE A 98 -9.97 -14.02 19.97
C ILE A 98 -10.85 -14.16 21.21
N GLY A 99 -10.98 -13.08 21.98
CA GLY A 99 -11.82 -13.12 23.20
C GLY A 99 -11.34 -14.08 24.28
N GLY A 100 -10.07 -14.49 24.26
CA GLY A 100 -9.50 -15.47 25.19
C GLY A 100 -9.71 -16.93 24.78
N GLU A 101 -10.29 -17.20 23.61
CA GLU A 101 -10.41 -18.55 23.06
C GLU A 101 -9.36 -18.77 21.97
N SER A 102 -8.64 -19.91 22.05
CA SER A 102 -7.73 -20.35 21.00
C SER A 102 -8.51 -20.82 19.79
N LEU A 103 -8.03 -20.47 18.59
CA LEU A 103 -8.72 -20.77 17.34
C LEU A 103 -7.94 -21.75 16.47
N VAL A 104 -8.68 -22.61 15.77
CA VAL A 104 -8.15 -23.45 14.70
C VAL A 104 -8.83 -23.01 13.40
N LEU A 105 -8.07 -22.33 12.54
CA LEU A 105 -8.55 -21.90 11.23
C LEU A 105 -8.30 -22.99 10.19
N ALA A 106 -9.26 -23.18 9.27
CA ALA A 106 -9.14 -24.17 8.21
C ALA A 106 -8.13 -23.72 7.14
N SER A 107 -7.13 -24.56 6.84
CA SER A 107 -6.04 -24.20 5.93
C SER A 107 -6.49 -23.70 4.55
N GLY A 108 -5.79 -22.67 4.04
CA GLY A 108 -5.90 -22.21 2.66
C GLY A 108 -7.10 -21.30 2.32
N MET A 109 -7.85 -20.85 3.31
CA MET A 109 -8.91 -19.85 3.09
C MET A 109 -8.40 -18.44 3.34
N VAL A 110 -8.72 -17.50 2.43
CA VAL A 110 -8.39 -16.07 2.60
C VAL A 110 -9.45 -15.30 3.40
N SER A 111 -10.61 -15.91 3.63
CA SER A 111 -11.66 -15.39 4.51
C SER A 111 -12.22 -16.51 5.37
N PHE A 112 -12.30 -16.24 6.67
CA PHE A 112 -12.79 -17.15 7.68
C PHE A 112 -14.03 -16.55 8.32
N LYS A 113 -15.15 -17.26 8.20
CA LYS A 113 -16.44 -16.79 8.70
C LYS A 113 -16.72 -17.34 10.09
N ASN A 114 -17.24 -16.47 10.97
CA ASN A 114 -17.65 -16.82 12.33
C ASN A 114 -16.54 -17.54 13.11
N VAL A 115 -15.32 -17.02 13.04
CA VAL A 115 -14.16 -17.55 13.78
C VAL A 115 -14.33 -17.38 15.29
N ALA A 116 -15.13 -16.40 15.70
CA ALA A 116 -15.65 -16.22 17.05
C ALA A 116 -17.07 -15.64 16.93
N LEU A 117 -17.73 -15.42 18.08
CA LEU A 117 -19.07 -14.81 18.11
C LEU A 117 -19.09 -13.52 17.27
N ASP A 118 -19.96 -13.48 16.27
CA ASP A 118 -20.16 -12.34 15.36
C ASP A 118 -18.84 -11.77 14.79
N THR A 119 -17.83 -12.62 14.56
CA THR A 119 -16.50 -12.18 14.13
C THR A 119 -16.04 -12.95 12.90
N ASP A 120 -15.64 -12.23 11.85
CA ASP A 120 -14.94 -12.80 10.69
C ASP A 120 -13.48 -12.37 10.68
N ILE A 121 -12.67 -13.11 9.92
CA ILE A 121 -11.33 -12.71 9.51
C ILE A 121 -11.24 -12.70 7.99
N GLU A 122 -10.51 -11.75 7.44
CA GLU A 122 -10.20 -11.64 6.03
C GLU A 122 -8.74 -11.21 5.83
N ILE A 123 -8.05 -11.86 4.90
CA ILE A 123 -6.70 -11.48 4.49
C ILE A 123 -6.83 -10.66 3.21
N VAL A 124 -6.62 -9.35 3.33
CA VAL A 124 -6.68 -8.43 2.19
C VAL A 124 -5.28 -8.15 1.69
N VAL A 125 -5.01 -8.54 0.44
CA VAL A 125 -3.73 -8.35 -0.23
C VAL A 125 -3.81 -7.15 -1.17
N GLU A 126 -2.84 -6.26 -1.09
CA GLU A 126 -2.74 -5.06 -1.92
C GLU A 126 -1.30 -4.91 -2.41
N ASN A 127 -1.07 -4.15 -3.47
CA ASN A 127 0.24 -4.11 -4.13
C ASN A 127 1.45 -3.86 -3.21
N SER A 128 1.26 -3.08 -2.13
CA SER A 128 2.33 -2.72 -1.19
C SER A 128 2.02 -3.07 0.26
N ARG A 129 0.94 -3.82 0.55
CA ARG A 129 0.57 -4.15 1.93
C ARG A 129 -0.29 -5.40 2.02
N VAL A 130 -0.24 -6.03 3.18
CA VAL A 130 -1.07 -7.17 3.55
C VAL A 130 -1.80 -6.81 4.84
N ARG A 131 -3.13 -6.89 4.83
CA ARG A 131 -3.99 -6.58 5.98
C ARG A 131 -4.63 -7.85 6.49
N PHE A 132 -4.55 -8.04 7.80
CA PHE A 132 -5.25 -9.10 8.51
C PHE A 132 -6.50 -8.51 9.16
N VAL A 133 -7.61 -8.48 8.41
CA VAL A 133 -8.82 -7.74 8.76
C VAL A 133 -9.73 -8.58 9.64
N ARG A 134 -9.90 -8.19 10.90
CA ARG A 134 -10.92 -8.72 11.80
C ARG A 134 -12.18 -7.89 11.70
N ILE A 135 -13.31 -8.54 11.37
CA ILE A 135 -14.60 -7.87 11.15
C ILE A 135 -15.54 -8.23 12.30
N LEU A 136 -15.83 -7.26 13.16
CA LEU A 136 -16.82 -7.38 14.23
C LEU A 136 -18.18 -7.01 13.66
N LYS A 137 -19.16 -7.92 13.73
CA LYS A 137 -20.49 -7.72 13.15
C LYS A 137 -21.50 -7.15 14.15
N SER A 138 -21.22 -7.23 15.45
CA SER A 138 -22.12 -6.75 16.49
C SER A 138 -21.38 -6.31 17.76
N ASP A 139 -22.12 -5.72 18.68
CA ASP A 139 -21.66 -5.36 20.02
C ASP A 139 -21.32 -6.56 20.92
N LYS A 140 -21.71 -7.77 20.49
CA LYS A 140 -21.40 -9.04 21.16
C LYS A 140 -20.09 -9.65 20.70
N SER A 141 -19.50 -9.15 19.61
CA SER A 141 -18.21 -9.63 19.12
C SER A 141 -17.11 -9.42 20.17
N PRO A 142 -16.18 -10.36 20.36
CA PRO A 142 -15.03 -10.16 21.23
C PRO A 142 -14.22 -8.93 20.78
N LYS A 143 -13.86 -8.07 21.73
CA LYS A 143 -13.17 -6.80 21.44
C LYS A 143 -11.66 -6.95 21.36
N GLU A 144 -11.13 -8.05 21.88
CA GLU A 144 -9.70 -8.35 21.96
C GLU A 144 -9.30 -9.50 21.04
N ALA A 145 -8.13 -9.37 20.43
CA ALA A 145 -7.45 -10.45 19.72
C ALA A 145 -5.94 -10.41 19.99
N LYS A 146 -5.29 -11.58 19.92
CA LYS A 146 -3.85 -11.72 20.09
C LYS A 146 -3.22 -12.39 18.88
N PHE A 147 -2.09 -11.85 18.47
CA PHE A 147 -1.31 -12.29 17.33
C PHE A 147 0.14 -12.51 17.73
N LYS A 148 0.74 -13.61 17.31
CA LYS A 148 2.20 -13.74 17.32
C LYS A 148 2.74 -13.10 16.05
N ILE A 149 3.64 -12.12 16.19
CA ILE A 149 4.17 -11.37 15.06
C ILE A 149 5.69 -11.27 15.04
N THR A 150 6.25 -11.15 13.84
CA THR A 150 7.62 -10.68 13.59
C THR A 150 7.60 -9.63 12.50
N GLY A 151 8.36 -8.55 12.64
CA GLY A 151 8.38 -7.43 11.69
C GLY A 151 7.48 -6.26 12.09
N ASN A 152 7.34 -5.28 11.19
CA ASN A 152 6.63 -4.03 11.47
C ASN A 152 5.14 -4.14 11.08
N PHE A 153 4.28 -4.33 12.09
CA PHE A 153 2.83 -4.32 11.92
C PHE A 153 2.21 -3.09 12.59
N ARG A 154 1.24 -2.49 11.90
CA ARG A 154 0.44 -1.36 12.41
C ARG A 154 -1.01 -1.79 12.55
N VAL A 155 -1.65 -1.44 13.65
CA VAL A 155 -3.06 -1.77 13.90
C VAL A 155 -3.89 -0.51 13.74
N GLN A 156 -5.01 -0.62 13.03
CA GLN A 156 -6.01 0.43 12.90
C GLN A 156 -7.40 -0.17 13.05
N ALA A 157 -8.33 0.59 13.63
CA ALA A 157 -9.73 0.23 13.68
C ALA A 157 -10.59 1.31 13.01
N SER A 158 -11.64 0.89 12.31
CA SER A 158 -12.58 1.80 11.66
C SER A 158 -14.00 1.22 11.56
N ASP A 159 -14.99 2.09 11.52
CA ASP A 159 -16.35 1.79 11.08
C ASP A 159 -16.76 2.72 9.92
N VAL A 160 -18.06 2.76 9.60
CA VAL A 160 -18.60 3.62 8.53
C VAL A 160 -18.41 5.12 8.81
N ASP A 161 -18.25 5.53 10.07
CA ASP A 161 -18.02 6.92 10.45
C ASP A 161 -16.52 7.27 10.50
N GLY A 162 -15.64 6.30 10.21
CA GLY A 162 -14.20 6.49 10.11
C GLY A 162 -13.44 5.80 11.24
N ASN A 163 -12.28 6.35 11.59
CA ASN A 163 -11.36 5.72 12.53
C ASN A 163 -11.97 5.62 13.94
N ILE A 164 -11.59 4.56 14.65
CA ILE A 164 -11.94 4.30 16.05
C ILE A 164 -10.64 4.09 16.81
N PRO A 165 -10.50 4.64 18.03
CA PRO A 165 -9.35 4.34 18.86
C PRO A 165 -9.23 2.84 19.15
N ILE A 166 -8.00 2.36 19.04
CA ILE A 166 -7.60 1.01 19.38
C ILE A 166 -6.40 1.08 20.30
N GLU A 167 -6.42 0.28 21.35
CA GLU A 167 -5.21 0.03 22.13
C GLU A 167 -4.49 -1.19 21.54
N SER A 168 -3.19 -1.04 21.34
CA SER A 168 -2.33 -2.15 20.93
C SER A 168 -1.09 -2.21 21.81
N SER A 169 -0.67 -3.40 22.20
CA SER A 169 0.58 -3.64 22.90
C SER A 169 1.36 -4.77 22.22
N LEU A 170 2.69 -4.70 22.26
CA LEU A 170 3.57 -5.75 21.76
C LEU A 170 4.51 -6.17 22.89
N VAL A 171 4.28 -7.35 23.43
CA VAL A 171 5.08 -7.93 24.53
C VAL A 171 5.51 -9.32 24.12
N ASP A 172 6.82 -9.59 24.16
CA ASP A 172 7.41 -10.90 23.80
C ASP A 172 6.97 -11.44 22.43
N GLY A 173 6.83 -10.54 21.44
CA GLY A 173 6.40 -10.89 20.08
C GLY A 173 4.90 -11.18 19.95
N ILE A 174 4.11 -10.94 21.01
CA ILE A 174 2.65 -11.06 20.99
C ILE A 174 2.05 -9.65 20.89
N LEU A 175 1.45 -9.36 19.74
CA LEU A 175 0.60 -8.20 19.52
C LEU A 175 -0.78 -8.47 20.11
N THR A 176 -1.16 -7.71 21.12
CA THR A 176 -2.54 -7.69 21.64
C THR A 176 -3.22 -6.43 21.16
N GLU A 177 -4.40 -6.57 20.57
CA GLU A 177 -5.24 -5.45 20.17
C GLU A 177 -6.57 -5.46 20.93
N THR A 178 -7.04 -4.28 21.35
CA THR A 178 -8.29 -4.13 22.10
C THR A 178 -9.06 -2.91 21.59
N LEU A 179 -10.25 -3.13 21.06
CA LEU A 179 -11.14 -2.05 20.64
C LEU A 179 -11.64 -1.25 21.86
N LYS A 180 -11.25 0.02 21.95
CA LYS A 180 -11.66 0.95 23.02
C LYS A 180 -12.24 2.23 22.44
N PRO A 181 -13.51 2.18 21.99
CA PRO A 181 -14.11 3.31 21.31
C PRO A 181 -14.35 4.46 22.29
N ASP A 182 -14.06 5.68 21.86
CA ASP A 182 -14.34 6.94 22.55
C ASP A 182 -15.72 7.53 22.14
N ARG A 183 -16.42 6.84 21.24
CA ARG A 183 -17.74 7.21 20.69
C ARG A 183 -18.62 5.97 20.48
N PRO A 184 -19.94 6.14 20.26
CA PRO A 184 -20.78 5.04 19.79
C PRO A 184 -20.24 4.42 18.49
N VAL A 185 -20.24 3.09 18.45
CA VAL A 185 -19.70 2.28 17.35
C VAL A 185 -20.82 1.87 16.41
N LYS A 186 -20.58 1.96 15.09
CA LYS A 186 -21.46 1.38 14.07
C LYS A 186 -20.84 0.09 13.54
N TYR A 187 -21.64 -0.97 13.51
CA TYR A 187 -21.18 -2.26 12.98
C TYR A 187 -21.47 -2.36 11.47
N PRO A 188 -20.60 -3.04 10.69
CA PRO A 188 -19.41 -3.76 11.15
C PRO A 188 -18.21 -2.84 11.45
N VAL A 189 -17.42 -3.22 12.45
CA VAL A 189 -16.09 -2.62 12.72
C VAL A 189 -15.02 -3.47 12.07
N ARG A 190 -14.05 -2.83 11.43
CA ARG A 190 -12.85 -3.47 10.87
C ARG A 190 -11.64 -3.12 11.72
N ILE A 191 -10.86 -4.13 12.08
CA ILE A 191 -9.63 -3.99 12.84
C ILE A 191 -8.52 -4.73 12.12
N ASP A 192 -7.49 -4.01 11.69
CA ASP A 192 -6.63 -4.46 10.61
C ASP A 192 -5.14 -4.33 10.96
N PRO A 193 -4.54 -5.27 11.71
CA PRO A 193 -3.10 -5.46 11.69
C PRO A 193 -2.57 -5.52 10.26
N THR A 194 -1.72 -4.56 9.91
CA THR A 194 -1.27 -4.31 8.55
C THR A 194 0.24 -4.36 8.49
N TRP A 195 0.76 -5.18 7.59
CA TRP A 195 2.15 -5.15 7.14
C TRP A 195 2.27 -4.33 5.86
N GLN A 196 3.36 -3.57 5.70
CA GLN A 196 3.59 -2.72 4.53
C GLN A 196 5.02 -2.87 4.01
N VAL A 197 5.17 -2.94 2.67
CA VAL A 197 6.48 -2.97 1.99
C VAL A 197 7.27 -1.72 2.36
N GLY A 198 8.50 -1.91 2.85
CA GLY A 198 9.39 -0.82 3.25
C GLY A 198 9.01 -0.14 4.58
N GLY A 199 8.00 -0.65 5.30
CA GLY A 199 7.54 -0.06 6.55
C GLY A 199 7.23 1.44 6.40
N ASP A 200 7.95 2.27 7.15
CA ASP A 200 7.78 3.72 7.22
C ASP A 200 8.62 4.47 6.18
N GLU A 201 9.49 3.76 5.46
CA GLU A 201 10.54 4.38 4.64
C GLU A 201 9.99 4.99 3.34
N GLY A 202 8.72 4.72 3.02
CA GLY A 202 8.13 5.06 1.73
C GLY A 202 8.91 4.41 0.57
N SER A 203 8.44 4.59 -0.66
CA SER A 203 9.29 4.26 -1.79
C SER A 203 10.51 5.19 -1.81
N THR A 204 11.71 4.62 -1.84
CA THR A 204 12.95 5.35 -2.15
C THR A 204 13.21 5.41 -3.65
N ASP A 205 12.35 4.78 -4.47
CA ASP A 205 12.40 4.88 -5.93
C ASP A 205 11.82 6.24 -6.34
N ASP A 206 12.64 7.28 -6.14
CA ASP A 206 12.38 8.60 -6.67
C ASP A 206 12.37 8.48 -8.19
N CYS A 207 11.21 8.70 -8.82
CA CYS A 207 11.02 8.75 -10.28
C CYS A 207 11.76 9.95 -10.90
N THR A 208 13.06 10.06 -10.69
CA THR A 208 13.92 11.18 -11.08
C THR A 208 14.51 11.00 -12.47
N ARG A 209 14.13 9.92 -13.18
CA ARG A 209 14.67 9.63 -14.51
C ARG A 209 14.28 10.75 -15.48
N ASN A 210 15.27 11.56 -15.88
CA ASN A 210 15.16 12.78 -16.68
C ASN A 210 14.48 13.99 -16.03
N THR A 211 14.35 14.04 -14.70
CA THR A 211 14.02 15.31 -14.03
C THR A 211 15.29 16.11 -13.80
N VAL A 212 15.35 17.36 -14.26
CA VAL A 212 16.35 18.29 -13.73
C VAL A 212 15.89 18.65 -12.33
N THR A 213 16.61 18.23 -11.31
CA THR A 213 16.46 18.77 -9.96
C THR A 213 16.99 20.20 -10.00
N THR A 214 16.10 21.16 -10.27
CA THR A 214 16.42 22.57 -10.12
C THR A 214 16.07 22.99 -8.70
N ASP A 215 17.07 23.11 -7.82
CA ASP A 215 16.93 23.70 -6.49
C ASP A 215 16.84 25.23 -6.57
N PHE A 216 15.90 25.76 -7.36
CA PHE A 216 15.58 27.19 -7.36
C PHE A 216 14.40 27.44 -6.43
N PHE A 217 14.68 27.51 -5.12
CA PHE A 217 13.79 28.22 -4.21
C PHE A 217 14.03 29.72 -4.38
N SER A 218 13.07 30.43 -4.96
CA SER A 218 13.04 31.88 -4.89
C SER A 218 12.26 32.28 -3.64
N THR A 219 12.88 33.01 -2.73
CA THR A 219 12.16 33.66 -1.62
C THR A 219 11.41 34.92 -2.09
N THR A 220 11.65 35.36 -3.33
CA THR A 220 11.05 36.56 -3.92
C THR A 220 9.70 36.30 -4.58
N TYR A 221 9.54 35.13 -5.19
CA TYR A 221 8.27 34.64 -5.73
C TYR A 221 7.96 33.38 -4.94
N SER A 222 6.92 33.36 -4.11
CA SER A 222 6.51 32.18 -3.33
C SER A 222 6.04 31.03 -4.24
N ALA A 223 6.96 30.48 -5.02
CA ALA A 223 6.73 29.51 -6.09
C ALA A 223 7.93 28.56 -6.18
N LEU A 224 7.62 27.29 -6.37
CA LEU A 224 8.60 26.25 -6.67
C LEU A 224 8.67 26.07 -8.19
N TYR A 225 9.83 26.31 -8.79
CA TYR A 225 10.04 26.05 -10.21
C TYR A 225 10.28 24.56 -10.45
N LEU A 226 9.21 23.84 -10.77
CA LEU A 226 9.27 22.44 -11.16
C LEU A 226 9.44 22.36 -12.68
N GLY A 227 10.70 22.37 -13.10
CA GLY A 227 11.09 22.05 -14.46
C GLY A 227 11.65 23.18 -15.29
N TYR A 228 12.41 22.75 -16.30
CA TYR A 228 13.03 23.61 -17.29
C TYR A 228 12.68 23.08 -18.67
N SER A 229 11.79 23.79 -19.38
CA SER A 229 11.54 23.51 -20.80
C SER A 229 12.56 24.28 -21.63
N SER A 230 13.44 23.55 -22.32
CA SER A 230 14.33 24.10 -23.34
C SER A 230 14.11 23.34 -24.64
N PRO A 231 14.08 24.03 -25.79
CA PRO A 231 14.00 23.39 -27.12
C PRO A 231 15.09 22.34 -27.34
N SER A 232 16.22 22.46 -26.63
CA SER A 232 17.35 21.52 -26.71
C SER A 232 17.16 20.24 -25.87
N TYR A 233 16.15 20.19 -24.99
CA TYR A 233 15.88 19.06 -24.09
C TYR A 233 14.37 18.72 -23.99
N PRO A 234 13.69 18.39 -25.10
CA PRO A 234 12.23 18.19 -25.12
C PRO A 234 11.74 16.94 -24.35
N SER A 235 12.65 16.13 -23.80
CA SER A 235 12.35 14.85 -23.13
C SER A 235 12.46 14.89 -21.60
N ARG A 236 12.64 16.07 -20.99
CA ARG A 236 12.81 16.21 -19.54
C ARG A 236 11.50 16.58 -18.87
N GLY A 237 10.97 15.66 -18.06
CA GLY A 237 9.82 15.90 -17.18
C GLY A 237 10.25 16.57 -15.88
N SER A 238 9.30 16.88 -15.01
CA SER A 238 9.58 17.42 -13.67
C SER A 238 8.62 16.81 -12.68
N ALA A 239 9.14 16.45 -11.51
CA ALA A 239 8.36 15.86 -10.43
C ALA A 239 8.73 16.57 -9.13
N ALA A 240 7.76 16.64 -8.22
CA ALA A 240 7.99 17.06 -6.84
C ALA A 240 7.57 15.95 -5.91
N ARG A 241 8.38 15.73 -4.87
CA ARG A 241 8.01 14.90 -3.72
C ARG A 241 7.73 15.83 -2.55
N PHE A 242 6.49 15.79 -2.06
CA PHE A 242 6.10 16.51 -0.85
C PHE A 242 6.17 15.53 0.32
N LEU A 243 7.21 15.65 1.14
CA LEU A 243 7.31 14.90 2.40
C LEU A 243 6.69 15.75 3.52
N ASN A 244 5.89 15.12 4.39
CA ASN A 244 5.31 15.76 5.59
C ASN A 244 4.42 17.00 5.34
N VAL A 245 3.74 17.06 4.19
CA VAL A 245 2.78 18.14 3.91
C VAL A 245 1.37 17.69 4.27
N ALA A 246 0.71 18.41 5.18
CA ALA A 246 -0.72 18.28 5.39
C ALA A 246 -1.45 19.00 4.25
N ILE A 247 -2.20 18.25 3.42
CA ILE A 247 -3.06 18.83 2.40
C ILE A 247 -4.39 19.22 3.09
N PRO A 248 -4.76 20.51 3.14
CA PRO A 248 -6.00 20.93 3.78
C PRO A 248 -7.21 20.28 3.13
N THR A 249 -8.19 19.90 3.94
CA THR A 249 -9.48 19.37 3.46
C THR A 249 -10.10 20.32 2.43
N GLY A 250 -10.46 19.80 1.25
CA GLY A 250 -11.01 20.58 0.13
C GLY A 250 -9.98 21.08 -0.88
N SER A 251 -8.69 20.88 -0.63
CA SER A 251 -7.64 21.16 -1.63
C SER A 251 -7.68 20.13 -2.76
N THR A 252 -7.47 20.59 -3.99
CA THR A 252 -7.27 19.72 -5.15
C THR A 252 -5.85 19.92 -5.66
N ILE A 253 -5.07 18.83 -5.77
CA ILE A 253 -3.83 18.84 -6.55
C ILE A 253 -4.25 18.53 -7.98
N VAL A 254 -3.97 19.46 -8.90
CA VAL A 254 -4.28 19.34 -10.33
C VAL A 254 -2.99 19.16 -11.11
#